data_AF-A0A0S7WG45-F1
#
_entry.id   AF-A0A0S7WG45-F1
#
_cell.length_a   1.000
_cell.length_b   1.000
_cell.length_c   1.000
_cell.angle_alpha   90.00
_cell.angle_beta   90.00
_cell.angle_gamma   90.00
#
_symmetry.space_group_name_H-M   'P 1'
#
loop_
_entity.id
_entity.type
_entity.pdbx_description
1 polymer ?
#
loop_
_entity_poly.entity_id
_entity_poly.type
_entity_poly.pdbx_seq_one_letter_code
_entity_poly.pdbx_strand_id
1 'polypeptide(L)'
;MSAVPLLRGAFQWLFGILFALSLIALFLVINAVQLTSSGTAQRILSRAVADLTEIDAVLPTIQADLVEAAQANEEATVTVPHFPLAVELPREEAATISAAELRSRLLSETAEAIYKEGMSVWALADPEAEQDIDVFSPEGGVHRGLGVLSDDNHQAFRIAAIVLGLLSLALGGLVLVSTQGMGRLVALGAAVLGAAVPSLLAAVAVRFAFRTASEDQDDYLMMRLLDLGNDATWLALRNYTILTLLGLGLVLVGLGLVLLEMRQRAAPAAPAIDNGSAEA
;
A
#
# COMPACT_ATOMS: atom_id res chain seq x y z
N MET A 1 31.40 31.38 -23.59
CA MET A 1 30.91 30.58 -22.45
C MET A 1 30.69 29.15 -22.95
N SER A 2 31.37 28.16 -22.38
CA SER A 2 31.22 26.76 -22.81
C SER A 2 29.85 26.22 -22.37
N ALA A 3 29.12 25.57 -23.28
CA ALA A 3 27.80 24.99 -23.01
C ALA A 3 27.86 23.72 -22.11
N VAL A 4 29.04 23.12 -21.99
CA VAL A 4 29.31 21.86 -21.27
C VAL A 4 28.86 21.85 -19.79
N PRO A 5 29.20 22.85 -18.94
CA PRO A 5 28.75 22.88 -17.55
C PRO A 5 27.22 22.99 -17.40
N LEU A 6 26.55 23.75 -18.27
CA LEU A 6 25.09 23.89 -18.26
C LEU A 6 24.41 22.57 -18.65
N LEU A 7 24.91 21.91 -19.68
CA LEU A 7 24.41 20.61 -20.13
C LEU A 7 24.50 19.56 -19.02
N ARG A 8 25.63 19.53 -18.31
CA ARG A 8 25.87 18.59 -17.21
C ARG A 8 24.91 18.80 -16.04
N GLY A 9 24.69 20.07 -15.67
CA GLY A 9 23.71 20.42 -14.64
C GLY A 9 22.30 19.99 -15.03
N ALA A 10 21.89 20.26 -16.28
CA ALA A 10 20.58 19.84 -16.79
C ALA A 10 20.38 18.32 -16.73
N PHE A 11 21.38 17.52 -17.12
CA PHE A 11 21.32 16.06 -17.00
C PHE A 11 21.22 15.57 -15.56
N GLN A 12 21.94 16.19 -14.62
CA GLN A 12 21.85 15.83 -13.20
C GLN A 12 20.45 16.10 -12.64
N TRP A 13 19.86 17.25 -12.95
CA TRP A 13 18.49 17.58 -12.57
C TRP A 13 17.48 16.62 -13.19
N LEU A 14 17.64 16.32 -14.49
CA LEU A 14 16.76 15.39 -15.19
C LEU A 14 16.79 14.00 -14.53
N PHE A 15 17.97 13.43 -14.27
CA PHE A 15 18.07 12.13 -13.60
C PHE A 15 17.55 12.16 -12.17
N GLY A 16 17.79 13.25 -11.43
CA GLY A 16 17.24 13.43 -10.08
C GLY A 16 15.71 13.47 -10.06
N ILE A 17 15.09 14.21 -10.99
CA ILE A 17 13.64 14.30 -11.13
C ILE A 17 13.05 12.95 -11.56
N LEU A 18 13.63 12.30 -12.58
CA LEU A 18 13.17 10.99 -13.04
C LEU A 18 13.29 9.95 -11.92
N PHE A 19 14.38 9.98 -11.15
CA PHE A 19 14.54 9.11 -9.98
C PHE A 19 13.46 9.39 -8.93
N ALA A 20 13.21 10.66 -8.57
CA ALA A 20 12.17 11.02 -7.62
C ALA A 20 10.78 10.55 -8.09
N LEU A 21 10.42 10.79 -9.35
CA LEU A 21 9.16 10.31 -9.93
C LEU A 21 9.05 8.77 -9.92
N SER A 22 10.15 8.07 -10.23
CA SER A 22 10.19 6.61 -10.17
C SER A 22 9.98 6.09 -8.74
N LEU A 23 10.53 6.77 -7.72
CA LEU A 23 10.31 6.43 -6.32
C LEU A 23 8.87 6.69 -5.89
N ILE A 24 8.25 7.79 -6.32
CA ILE A 24 6.83 8.07 -6.05
C ILE A 24 5.97 6.92 -6.60
N ALA A 25 6.18 6.55 -7.87
CA ALA A 25 5.45 5.45 -8.50
C ALA A 25 5.71 4.12 -7.79
N LEU A 26 6.97 3.81 -7.47
CA LEU A 26 7.36 2.59 -6.77
C LEU A 26 6.66 2.48 -5.41
N PHE A 27 6.69 3.54 -4.60
CA PHE A 27 6.09 3.51 -3.27
C PHE A 27 4.56 3.46 -3.34
N LEU A 28 3.94 4.11 -4.32
CA LEU A 28 2.51 3.95 -4.59
C LEU A 28 2.16 2.48 -4.83
N VAL A 29 2.90 1.81 -5.70
CA VAL A 29 2.70 0.39 -6.00
C VAL A 29 3.02 -0.50 -4.79
N ILE A 30 4.06 -0.21 -4.01
CA ILE A 30 4.38 -0.94 -2.76
C ILE A 30 3.23 -0.83 -1.74
N ASN A 31 2.57 0.32 -1.64
CA ASN A 31 1.37 0.47 -0.81
C ASN A 31 0.24 -0.42 -1.34
N ALA A 32 0.02 -0.46 -2.65
CA ALA A 32 -0.98 -1.33 -3.27
C ALA A 32 -0.68 -2.83 -3.03
N VAL A 33 0.57 -3.27 -3.18
CA VAL A 33 1.00 -4.67 -2.87
C VAL A 33 0.68 -5.03 -1.43
N GLN A 34 1.00 -4.15 -0.48
CA GLN A 34 0.73 -4.41 0.93
C GLN A 34 -0.78 -4.44 1.24
N LEU A 35 -1.57 -3.56 0.62
CA LEU A 35 -3.01 -3.52 0.79
C LEU A 35 -3.69 -4.79 0.23
N THR A 36 -3.20 -5.27 -0.91
CA THR A 36 -3.68 -6.48 -1.61
C THR A 36 -3.07 -7.79 -1.07
N SER A 37 -2.22 -7.73 -0.04
CA SER A 37 -1.70 -8.94 0.61
C SER A 37 -2.85 -9.75 1.20
N SER A 38 -2.83 -11.09 1.04
CA SER A 38 -3.94 -11.97 1.44
C SER A 38 -4.49 -11.67 2.83
N GLY A 39 -3.63 -11.59 3.85
CA GLY A 39 -4.07 -11.30 5.22
C GLY A 39 -4.66 -9.89 5.43
N THR A 40 -4.23 -8.88 4.66
CA THR A 40 -4.80 -7.53 4.75
C THR A 40 -6.08 -7.42 3.95
N ALA A 41 -6.07 -7.90 2.70
CA ALA A 41 -7.20 -7.93 1.81
C ALA A 41 -8.36 -8.74 2.43
N GLN A 42 -8.12 -9.95 2.93
CA GLN A 42 -9.16 -10.76 3.57
C GLN A 42 -9.77 -10.06 4.79
N ARG A 43 -8.98 -9.41 5.66
CA ARG A 43 -9.53 -8.63 6.78
C ARG A 43 -10.43 -7.49 6.31
N ILE A 44 -10.00 -6.78 5.28
CA ILE A 44 -10.76 -5.67 4.68
C ILE A 44 -12.06 -6.20 4.06
N LEU A 45 -11.97 -7.26 3.26
CA LEU A 45 -13.09 -7.91 2.59
C LEU A 45 -14.07 -8.50 3.61
N SER A 46 -13.61 -9.22 4.63
CA SER A 46 -14.49 -9.75 5.69
C SER A 46 -15.28 -8.65 6.41
N ARG A 47 -14.65 -7.50 6.67
CA ARG A 47 -15.34 -6.34 7.26
C ARG A 47 -16.37 -5.76 6.29
N ALA A 48 -15.99 -5.57 5.03
CA ALA A 48 -16.90 -5.08 3.99
C ALA A 48 -18.10 -6.03 3.79
N VAL A 49 -17.87 -7.34 3.75
CA VAL A 49 -18.93 -8.35 3.64
C VAL A 49 -19.87 -8.30 4.85
N ALA A 50 -19.34 -8.20 6.06
CA ALA A 50 -20.15 -8.10 7.28
C ALA A 50 -21.04 -6.84 7.24
N ASP A 51 -20.49 -5.72 6.79
CA ASP A 51 -21.23 -4.45 6.68
C ASP A 51 -22.26 -4.49 5.53
N LEU A 52 -21.98 -5.15 4.41
CA LEU A 52 -22.87 -5.25 3.24
C LEU A 52 -24.01 -6.24 3.41
N THR A 53 -23.79 -7.34 4.14
CA THR A 53 -24.80 -8.40 4.33
C THR A 53 -25.66 -8.22 5.57
N GLU A 54 -25.29 -7.27 6.44
CA GLU A 54 -25.86 -7.15 7.78
C GLU A 54 -25.88 -8.51 8.52
N ILE A 55 -24.85 -9.35 8.30
CA ILE A 55 -24.79 -10.73 8.79
C ILE A 55 -25.12 -10.82 10.28
N ASP A 56 -24.69 -9.83 11.06
CA ASP A 56 -24.89 -9.79 12.51
C ASP A 56 -26.38 -9.74 12.91
N ALA A 57 -27.26 -9.22 12.05
CA ALA A 57 -28.70 -9.20 12.27
C ALA A 57 -29.40 -10.51 11.88
N VAL A 58 -28.92 -11.18 10.81
CA VAL A 58 -29.54 -12.38 10.25
C VAL A 58 -28.94 -13.69 10.76
N LEU A 59 -27.76 -13.63 11.37
CA LEU A 59 -27.00 -14.78 11.87
C LEU A 59 -27.79 -15.71 12.80
N PRO A 60 -28.62 -15.23 13.76
CA PRO A 60 -29.40 -16.11 14.61
C PRO A 60 -30.39 -16.98 13.81
N THR A 61 -30.99 -16.41 12.76
CA THR A 61 -31.91 -17.12 11.86
C THR A 61 -31.14 -18.15 11.03
N ILE A 62 -30.04 -17.74 10.38
CA ILE A 62 -29.18 -18.64 9.60
C ILE A 62 -28.70 -19.83 10.45
N GLN A 63 -28.32 -19.60 11.70
CA GLN A 63 -27.87 -20.66 12.60
C GLN A 63 -29.01 -21.63 12.94
N ALA A 64 -30.21 -21.13 13.24
CA ALA A 64 -31.36 -21.98 13.54
C ALA A 64 -31.71 -22.89 12.35
N ASP A 65 -31.76 -22.31 11.16
CA ASP A 65 -32.08 -23.03 9.92
C ASP A 65 -30.98 -24.03 9.54
N LEU A 66 -29.71 -23.70 9.80
CA LEU A 66 -28.56 -24.60 9.59
C LEU A 66 -28.64 -25.83 10.51
N VAL A 67 -28.95 -25.61 11.79
CA VAL A 67 -29.10 -26.70 12.78
C VAL A 67 -30.28 -27.59 12.41
N GLU A 68 -31.41 -27.01 11.98
CA GLU A 68 -32.56 -27.76 11.49
C GLU A 68 -32.21 -28.60 10.25
N ALA A 69 -31.52 -28.00 9.27
CA ALA A 69 -31.06 -28.69 8.07
C ALA A 69 -30.09 -29.85 8.38
N ALA A 70 -29.17 -29.66 9.34
CA ALA A 70 -28.23 -30.70 9.77
C ALA A 70 -28.90 -31.86 10.50
N GLN A 71 -30.05 -31.63 11.13
CA GLN A 71 -30.84 -32.68 11.79
C GLN A 71 -31.77 -33.40 10.81
N ALA A 72 -32.29 -32.70 9.81
CA ALA A 72 -33.23 -33.23 8.83
C ALA A 72 -32.54 -34.01 7.69
N ASN A 73 -31.30 -33.66 7.35
CA ASN A 73 -30.58 -34.23 6.21
C ASN A 73 -29.60 -35.33 6.64
N GLU A 74 -29.52 -36.42 5.86
CA GLU A 74 -28.59 -37.54 6.11
C GLU A 74 -27.23 -37.34 5.40
N GLU A 75 -27.09 -36.27 4.61
CA GLU A 75 -25.89 -35.94 3.86
C GLU A 75 -24.71 -35.58 4.79
N ALA A 76 -23.49 -35.86 4.31
CA ALA A 76 -22.27 -35.63 5.09
C ALA A 76 -21.96 -34.14 5.28
N THR A 77 -22.43 -33.30 4.36
CA THR A 77 -22.27 -31.84 4.35
C THR A 77 -23.62 -31.15 4.25
N VAL A 78 -23.70 -29.95 4.81
CA VAL A 78 -24.88 -29.09 4.81
C VAL A 78 -24.46 -27.71 4.31
N THR A 79 -25.14 -27.20 3.28
CA THR A 79 -24.93 -25.84 2.79
C THR A 79 -25.59 -24.83 3.72
N VAL A 80 -24.89 -23.75 4.03
CA VAL A 80 -25.43 -22.69 4.88
C VAL A 80 -26.61 -22.01 4.19
N PRO A 81 -27.81 -22.01 4.80
CA PRO A 81 -29.00 -21.41 4.20
C PRO A 81 -28.93 -19.89 4.25
N HIS A 82 -29.65 -19.23 3.34
CA HIS A 82 -29.86 -17.77 3.30
C HIS A 82 -28.57 -16.93 3.22
N PHE A 83 -27.46 -17.54 2.83
CA PHE A 83 -26.21 -16.85 2.62
C PHE A 83 -25.91 -16.77 1.12
N PRO A 84 -25.48 -15.61 0.58
CA PRO A 84 -25.27 -15.42 -0.86
C PRO A 84 -24.23 -16.38 -1.46
N LEU A 85 -23.29 -16.86 -0.64
CA LEU A 85 -22.28 -17.82 -1.05
C LEU A 85 -22.65 -19.22 -0.56
N ALA A 86 -22.53 -20.24 -1.42
CA ALA A 86 -22.71 -21.63 -1.01
C ALA A 86 -21.51 -22.09 -0.15
N VAL A 87 -21.59 -21.84 1.15
CA VAL A 87 -20.61 -22.33 2.14
C VAL A 87 -21.09 -23.69 2.64
N GLU A 88 -20.26 -24.72 2.48
CA GLU A 88 -20.56 -26.08 2.96
C GLU A 88 -19.89 -26.35 4.30
N LEU A 89 -20.63 -26.95 5.23
CA LEU A 89 -20.13 -27.37 6.54
C LEU A 89 -20.37 -28.87 6.76
N PRO A 90 -19.45 -29.59 7.42
CA PRO A 90 -19.72 -30.95 7.88
C PRO A 90 -20.95 -30.97 8.78
N ARG A 91 -21.82 -31.98 8.64
CA ARG A 91 -23.08 -32.06 9.39
C ARG A 91 -22.91 -31.99 10.91
N GLU A 92 -21.88 -32.66 11.44
CA GLU A 92 -21.57 -32.69 12.87
C GLU A 92 -21.19 -31.30 13.41
N GLU A 93 -20.46 -30.53 12.60
CA GLU A 93 -20.09 -29.16 12.89
C GLU A 93 -21.31 -28.24 12.77
N ALA A 94 -22.07 -28.34 11.68
CA ALA A 94 -23.29 -27.56 11.45
C ALA A 94 -24.33 -27.70 12.58
N ALA A 95 -24.43 -28.89 13.20
CA ALA A 95 -25.36 -29.15 14.30
C ALA A 95 -24.95 -28.51 15.64
N THR A 96 -23.67 -28.15 15.81
CA THR A 96 -23.11 -27.72 17.11
C THR A 96 -22.34 -26.40 17.05
N ILE A 97 -22.15 -25.83 15.86
CA ILE A 97 -21.38 -24.61 15.64
C ILE A 97 -21.96 -23.44 16.43
N SER A 98 -21.08 -22.69 17.11
CA SER A 98 -21.48 -21.49 17.81
C SER A 98 -21.74 -20.34 16.83
N ALA A 99 -22.59 -19.38 17.20
CA ALA A 99 -22.87 -18.21 16.36
C ALA A 99 -21.57 -17.45 15.99
N ALA A 100 -20.66 -17.29 16.97
CA ALA A 100 -19.38 -16.59 16.74
C ALA A 100 -18.48 -17.33 15.73
N GLU A 101 -18.48 -18.65 15.78
CA GLU A 101 -17.68 -19.50 14.90
C GLU A 101 -18.28 -19.55 13.49
N LEU A 102 -19.61 -19.71 13.38
CA LEU A 102 -20.33 -19.63 12.12
C LEU A 102 -20.09 -18.28 11.42
N ARG A 103 -20.21 -17.17 12.16
CA ARG A 103 -19.89 -15.83 11.67
C ARG A 103 -18.48 -15.74 11.12
N SER A 104 -17.49 -16.17 11.92
CA SER A 104 -16.08 -16.14 11.51
C SER A 104 -15.85 -16.96 10.25
N ARG A 105 -16.49 -18.13 10.14
CA ARG A 105 -16.36 -19.04 9.01
C ARG A 105 -16.95 -18.44 7.74
N LEU A 106 -18.19 -17.94 7.82
CA LEU A 106 -18.87 -17.29 6.69
C LEU A 106 -18.08 -16.10 6.17
N LEU A 107 -17.63 -15.21 7.06
CA LEU A 107 -16.87 -14.03 6.67
C LEU A 107 -15.48 -14.35 6.10
N SER A 108 -14.83 -15.40 6.60
CA SER A 108 -13.53 -15.83 6.12
C SER A 108 -13.63 -16.48 4.73
N GLU A 109 -14.54 -17.45 4.56
CA GLU A 109 -14.74 -18.16 3.28
C GLU A 109 -15.19 -17.20 2.19
N THR A 110 -16.12 -16.28 2.51
CA THR A 110 -16.58 -15.28 1.53
C THR A 110 -15.47 -14.31 1.15
N ALA A 111 -14.69 -13.82 2.12
CA ALA A 111 -13.57 -12.93 1.83
C ALA A 111 -12.49 -13.62 1.00
N GLU A 112 -12.24 -14.91 1.24
CA GLU A 112 -11.32 -15.71 0.45
C GLU A 112 -11.83 -15.93 -0.98
N ALA A 113 -13.11 -16.26 -1.15
CA ALA A 113 -13.73 -16.40 -2.46
C ALA A 113 -13.65 -15.08 -3.25
N ILE A 114 -14.01 -13.95 -2.63
CA ILE A 114 -13.88 -12.63 -3.27
C ILE A 114 -12.43 -12.31 -3.63
N TYR A 115 -11.48 -12.65 -2.76
CA TYR A 115 -10.06 -12.39 -3.01
C TYR A 115 -9.52 -13.17 -4.23
N LYS A 116 -9.94 -14.43 -4.38
CA LYS A 116 -9.47 -15.33 -5.44
C LYS A 116 -10.22 -15.15 -6.75
N GLU A 117 -11.54 -15.01 -6.69
CA GLU A 117 -12.43 -15.07 -7.84
C GLU A 117 -13.09 -13.72 -8.16
N GLY A 118 -12.88 -12.71 -7.31
CA GLY A 118 -13.41 -11.36 -7.48
C GLY A 118 -14.83 -11.17 -6.97
N MET A 119 -15.39 -9.98 -7.19
CA MET A 119 -16.75 -9.64 -6.74
C MET A 119 -17.86 -10.33 -7.56
N SER A 120 -17.53 -10.94 -8.70
CA SER A 120 -18.49 -11.71 -9.53
C SER A 120 -19.06 -12.94 -8.81
N VAL A 121 -18.40 -13.40 -7.74
CA VAL A 121 -18.93 -14.49 -6.91
C VAL A 121 -20.29 -14.14 -6.30
N TRP A 122 -20.58 -12.86 -6.08
CA TRP A 122 -21.89 -12.39 -5.64
C TRP A 122 -22.94 -12.46 -6.74
N ALA A 123 -22.55 -12.23 -8.01
CA ALA A 123 -23.46 -12.29 -9.15
C ALA A 123 -23.89 -13.73 -9.49
N LEU A 124 -23.12 -14.74 -9.06
CA LEU A 124 -23.51 -16.15 -9.21
C LEU A 124 -24.72 -16.53 -8.34
N ALA A 125 -25.04 -15.74 -7.31
CA ALA A 125 -26.19 -15.97 -6.45
C ALA A 125 -27.52 -15.46 -7.06
N ASP A 126 -27.46 -14.54 -8.02
CA ASP A 126 -28.63 -14.00 -8.74
C ASP A 126 -28.30 -13.73 -10.22
N PRO A 127 -28.56 -14.69 -11.13
CA PRO A 127 -28.27 -14.54 -12.56
C PRO A 127 -29.16 -13.51 -13.28
N GLU A 128 -30.20 -12.95 -12.63
CA GLU A 128 -31.05 -11.89 -13.19
C GLU A 128 -30.64 -10.47 -12.76
N ALA A 129 -29.71 -10.34 -11.80
CA ALA A 129 -29.18 -9.04 -11.37
C ALA A 129 -28.18 -8.49 -12.40
N GLU A 130 -28.69 -7.89 -13.49
CA GLU A 130 -27.90 -7.03 -14.38
C GLU A 130 -27.27 -5.90 -13.55
N GLN A 131 -25.98 -6.06 -13.18
CA GLN A 131 -25.21 -5.04 -12.47
C GLN A 131 -24.77 -3.95 -13.45
N ASP A 132 -25.73 -3.15 -13.92
CA ASP A 132 -25.46 -1.88 -14.61
C ASP A 132 -25.04 -0.84 -13.56
N ILE A 133 -23.85 -1.04 -12.99
CA ILE A 133 -23.29 -0.17 -11.96
C ILE A 133 -22.54 0.96 -12.67
N ASP A 134 -23.12 2.15 -12.62
CA ASP A 134 -22.49 3.36 -13.14
C ASP A 134 -21.14 3.60 -12.44
N VAL A 135 -20.09 3.85 -13.23
CA VAL A 135 -18.68 3.89 -12.77
C VAL A 135 -18.43 5.02 -11.76
N PHE A 136 -19.30 6.03 -11.73
CA PHE A 136 -19.22 7.17 -10.83
C PHE A 136 -20.23 7.13 -9.68
N SER A 137 -20.98 6.03 -9.52
CA SER A 137 -21.88 5.88 -8.37
C SER A 137 -21.10 5.46 -7.11
N PRO A 138 -21.64 5.74 -5.92
CA PRO A 138 -21.12 5.21 -4.65
C PRO A 138 -20.85 3.69 -4.71
N GLU A 139 -21.79 2.94 -5.28
CA GLU A 139 -21.75 1.48 -5.43
C GLU A 139 -20.64 1.04 -6.41
N GLY A 140 -20.44 1.77 -7.51
CA GLY A 140 -19.33 1.55 -8.45
C GLY A 140 -17.96 1.80 -7.83
N GLY A 141 -17.87 2.77 -6.92
CA GLY A 141 -16.69 3.03 -6.11
C GLY A 141 -16.33 1.85 -5.21
N VAL A 142 -17.32 1.24 -4.55
CA VAL A 142 -17.13 0.04 -3.71
C VAL A 142 -16.71 -1.15 -4.55
N HIS A 143 -17.42 -1.42 -5.65
CA HIS A 143 -17.10 -2.55 -6.53
C HIS A 143 -15.67 -2.46 -7.07
N ARG A 144 -15.25 -1.26 -7.49
CA ARG A 144 -13.89 -1.03 -7.98
C ARG A 144 -12.86 -1.07 -6.86
N GLY A 145 -13.17 -0.50 -5.70
CA GLY A 145 -12.29 -0.48 -4.53
C GLY A 145 -12.01 -1.88 -3.99
N LEU A 146 -13.05 -2.72 -3.86
CA LEU A 146 -12.93 -4.11 -3.44
C LEU A 146 -12.31 -4.99 -4.53
N GLY A 147 -12.62 -4.72 -5.81
CA GLY A 147 -12.03 -5.44 -6.95
C GLY A 147 -10.50 -5.27 -7.04
N VAL A 148 -9.95 -4.15 -6.55
CA VAL A 148 -8.50 -3.96 -6.43
C VAL A 148 -7.88 -4.95 -5.43
N LEU A 149 -8.64 -5.43 -4.44
CA LEU A 149 -8.20 -6.37 -3.40
C LEU A 149 -8.32 -7.83 -3.85
N SER A 150 -7.74 -8.17 -5.01
CA SER A 150 -7.71 -9.54 -5.54
C SER A 150 -6.28 -10.08 -5.66
N ASP A 151 -6.17 -11.41 -5.76
CA ASP A 151 -4.87 -12.09 -5.96
C ASP A 151 -4.22 -11.70 -7.31
N ASP A 152 -5.03 -11.59 -8.37
CA ASP A 152 -4.57 -11.15 -9.69
C ASP A 152 -3.95 -9.75 -9.64
N ASN A 153 -4.63 -8.80 -8.96
CA ASN A 153 -4.12 -7.45 -8.79
C ASN A 153 -2.89 -7.43 -7.87
N HIS A 154 -2.85 -8.25 -6.82
CA HIS A 154 -1.67 -8.41 -5.98
C HIS A 154 -0.45 -8.82 -6.80
N GLN A 155 -0.59 -9.83 -7.66
CA GLN A 155 0.48 -10.30 -8.53
C GLN A 155 0.89 -9.25 -9.56
N ALA A 156 -0.07 -8.54 -10.16
CA ALA A 156 0.21 -7.44 -11.09
C ALA A 156 1.00 -6.31 -10.41
N PHE A 157 0.58 -5.87 -9.23
CA PHE A 157 1.30 -4.86 -8.46
C PHE A 157 2.68 -5.34 -8.01
N ARG A 158 2.83 -6.62 -7.67
CA ARG A 158 4.13 -7.20 -7.33
C ARG A 158 5.11 -7.15 -8.51
N ILE A 159 4.65 -7.50 -9.71
CA ILE A 159 5.46 -7.38 -10.93
C ILE A 159 5.83 -5.92 -11.18
N ALA A 160 4.86 -5.01 -11.11
CA ALA A 160 5.10 -3.58 -11.28
C ALA A 160 6.10 -3.02 -10.25
N ALA A 161 6.01 -3.45 -8.98
CA ALA A 161 6.95 -3.07 -7.93
C ALA A 161 8.38 -3.53 -8.25
N ILE A 162 8.55 -4.75 -8.77
CA ILE A 162 9.87 -5.26 -9.17
C ILE A 162 10.44 -4.42 -10.32
N VAL A 163 9.64 -4.17 -11.36
CA VAL A 163 10.07 -3.38 -12.53
C VAL A 163 10.44 -1.96 -12.13
N LEU A 164 9.57 -1.28 -11.37
CA LEU A 164 9.83 0.06 -10.86
C LEU A 164 11.00 0.10 -9.88
N GLY A 165 11.20 -0.96 -9.09
CA GLY A 165 12.35 -1.11 -8.21
C GLY A 165 13.66 -1.16 -8.99
N LEU A 166 13.73 -1.99 -10.02
CA LEU A 166 14.89 -2.07 -10.92
C LEU A 166 15.15 -0.75 -11.65
N LEU A 167 14.09 -0.09 -12.13
CA LEU A 167 14.19 1.23 -12.77
C LEU A 167 14.71 2.29 -11.79
N SER A 168 14.19 2.31 -10.57
CA SER A 168 14.63 3.24 -9.51
C SER A 168 16.10 3.00 -9.16
N LEU A 169 16.55 1.74 -9.08
CA LEU A 169 17.97 1.40 -8.86
C LEU A 169 18.85 1.90 -9.99
N ALA A 170 18.45 1.71 -11.25
CA ALA A 170 19.19 2.20 -12.41
C ALA A 170 19.29 3.73 -12.42
N LEU A 171 18.18 4.43 -12.17
CA LEU A 171 18.14 5.89 -12.08
C LEU A 171 18.95 6.43 -10.90
N GLY A 172 18.87 5.81 -9.73
CA GLY A 172 19.71 6.14 -8.58
C GLY A 172 21.21 5.96 -8.88
N GLY A 173 21.57 4.90 -9.61
CA GLY A 173 22.92 4.69 -10.12
C GLY A 173 23.37 5.79 -11.08
N LEU A 174 22.49 6.24 -11.99
CA LEU A 174 22.78 7.36 -12.89
C LEU A 174 22.97 8.69 -12.14
N VAL A 175 22.18 8.95 -11.08
CA VAL A 175 22.39 10.11 -10.19
C VAL A 175 23.77 10.04 -9.53
N LEU A 176 24.19 8.87 -9.05
CA LEU A 176 25.52 8.67 -8.44
C LEU A 176 26.68 8.88 -9.42
N VAL A 177 26.55 8.36 -10.65
CA VAL A 177 27.61 8.49 -11.67
C VAL A 177 27.69 9.91 -12.21
N SER A 178 26.55 10.58 -12.38
CA SER A 178 26.48 11.94 -12.92
C SER A 178 26.99 13.01 -11.95
N THR A 179 26.90 12.78 -10.64
CA THR A 179 27.39 13.68 -9.59
C THR A 179 28.83 13.34 -9.17
N GLN A 180 29.64 14.36 -8.87
CA GLN A 180 31.05 14.21 -8.50
C GLN A 180 31.29 14.50 -7.02
N GLY A 181 32.26 13.78 -6.44
CA GLY A 181 32.71 13.98 -5.06
C GLY A 181 31.65 13.63 -4.01
N MET A 182 31.75 14.27 -2.85
CA MET A 182 30.88 14.03 -1.69
C MET A 182 29.44 14.54 -1.88
N GLY A 183 29.16 15.32 -2.94
CA GLY A 183 27.81 15.78 -3.28
C GLY A 183 26.85 14.69 -3.75
N ARG A 184 27.35 13.48 -4.03
CA ARG A 184 26.56 12.30 -4.45
C ARG A 184 25.46 11.93 -3.47
N LEU A 185 25.81 11.86 -2.18
CA LEU A 185 24.86 11.48 -1.13
C LEU A 185 23.82 12.57 -0.89
N VAL A 186 24.22 13.84 -0.98
CA VAL A 186 23.31 14.97 -0.87
C VAL A 186 22.32 14.97 -2.04
N ALA A 187 22.78 14.71 -3.27
CA ALA A 187 21.92 14.65 -4.46
C ALA A 187 20.92 13.48 -4.40
N LEU A 188 21.37 12.29 -4.01
CA LEU A 188 20.48 11.15 -3.77
C LEU A 188 19.45 11.46 -2.68
N GLY A 189 19.91 11.94 -1.53
CA GLY A 189 19.04 12.28 -0.40
C GLY A 189 18.02 13.36 -0.77
N ALA A 190 18.43 14.38 -1.53
CA ALA A 190 17.54 15.43 -2.02
C ALA A 190 16.47 14.87 -2.98
N ALA A 191 16.84 13.96 -3.89
CA ALA A 191 15.87 13.31 -4.77
C ALA A 191 14.90 12.40 -4.00
N VAL A 192 15.39 11.65 -3.01
CA VAL A 192 14.54 10.85 -2.11
C VAL A 192 13.57 11.74 -1.34
N LEU A 193 14.03 12.86 -0.77
CA LEU A 193 13.17 13.83 -0.09
C LEU A 193 12.16 14.48 -1.05
N GLY A 194 12.59 14.78 -2.27
CA GLY A 194 11.73 15.33 -3.33
C GLY A 194 10.60 14.38 -3.72
N ALA A 195 10.79 13.07 -3.59
CA ALA A 195 9.73 12.08 -3.69
C ALA A 195 8.90 11.98 -2.40
N ALA A 196 9.58 11.82 -1.26
CA ALA A 196 8.95 11.43 -0.01
C ALA A 196 8.06 12.53 0.59
N VAL A 197 8.52 13.78 0.59
CA VAL A 197 7.82 14.88 1.27
C VAL A 197 6.49 15.20 0.58
N PRO A 198 6.42 15.40 -0.75
CA PRO A 198 5.13 15.61 -1.42
C PRO A 198 4.19 14.42 -1.25
N SER A 199 4.69 13.19 -1.34
CA SER A 199 3.87 11.99 -1.13
C SER A 199 3.36 11.84 0.30
N LEU A 200 4.16 12.20 1.31
CA LEU A 200 3.73 12.22 2.70
C LEU A 200 2.64 13.27 2.92
N LEU A 201 2.81 14.47 2.38
CA LEU A 201 1.79 15.54 2.44
C LEU A 201 0.50 15.12 1.75
N ALA A 202 0.59 14.49 0.58
CA ALA A 202 -0.56 13.94 -0.13
C ALA A 202 -1.26 12.85 0.71
N ALA A 203 -0.52 11.94 1.36
CA ALA A 203 -1.10 10.93 2.22
C ALA A 203 -1.81 11.51 3.46
N VAL A 204 -1.23 12.57 4.08
CA VAL A 204 -1.89 13.31 5.16
C VAL A 204 -3.16 13.99 4.67
N ALA A 205 -3.13 14.63 3.50
CA ALA A 205 -4.28 15.29 2.92
C ALA A 205 -5.42 14.31 2.60
N VAL A 206 -5.09 13.15 2.02
CA VAL A 206 -6.06 12.07 1.77
C VAL A 206 -6.66 11.54 3.06
N ARG A 207 -5.83 11.33 4.10
CA ARG A 207 -6.31 10.91 5.42
C ARG A 207 -7.28 11.93 6.03
N PHE A 208 -6.95 13.22 5.94
CA PHE A 208 -7.81 14.28 6.41
C PHE A 208 -9.12 14.32 5.64
N ALA A 209 -9.07 14.20 4.31
CA ALA A 209 -10.25 14.15 3.46
C ALA A 209 -11.18 12.98 3.83
N PHE A 210 -10.64 11.77 4.03
CA PHE A 210 -11.44 10.62 4.48
C PHE A 210 -12.06 10.83 5.85
N ARG A 211 -11.31 11.40 6.80
CA ARG A 211 -11.82 11.68 8.14
C ARG A 211 -12.95 12.70 8.11
N THR A 212 -12.77 13.82 7.40
CA THR A 212 -13.82 14.85 7.27
C THR A 212 -15.04 14.29 6.56
N ALA A 213 -14.86 13.54 5.47
CA ALA A 213 -15.97 12.90 4.78
C ALA A 213 -16.71 11.91 5.69
N SER A 214 -16.01 11.18 6.57
CA SER A 214 -16.64 10.25 7.50
C SER A 214 -17.42 10.93 8.61
N GLU A 215 -17.02 12.13 9.04
CA GLU A 215 -17.71 12.89 10.09
C GLU A 215 -19.02 13.53 9.58
N ASP A 216 -19.08 13.87 8.28
CA ASP A 216 -20.23 14.52 7.63
C ASP A 216 -21.23 13.54 6.98
N GLN A 217 -20.97 12.22 7.03
CA GLN A 217 -21.74 11.22 6.30
C GLN A 217 -22.87 10.61 7.16
N ASP A 218 -24.12 10.81 6.73
CA ASP A 218 -25.30 10.22 7.41
C ASP A 218 -25.51 8.73 7.07
N ASP A 219 -24.94 8.26 5.95
CA ASP A 219 -25.01 6.85 5.53
C ASP A 219 -23.97 6.01 6.28
N TYR A 220 -24.45 5.06 7.09
CA TYR A 220 -23.66 4.17 7.91
C TYR A 220 -22.68 3.31 7.11
N LEU A 221 -23.07 2.81 5.93
CA LEU A 221 -22.23 1.96 5.10
C LEU A 221 -21.04 2.77 4.55
N MET A 222 -21.33 3.96 4.03
CA MET A 222 -20.31 4.86 3.50
C MET A 222 -19.35 5.33 4.59
N MET A 223 -19.86 5.66 5.79
CA MET A 223 -19.04 5.98 6.95
C MET A 223 -18.03 4.86 7.27
N ARG A 224 -18.47 3.59 7.26
CA ARG A 224 -17.58 2.45 7.54
C ARG A 224 -16.53 2.21 6.46
N LEU A 225 -16.86 2.45 5.20
CA LEU A 225 -15.90 2.37 4.10
C LEU A 225 -14.85 3.49 4.16
N LEU A 226 -15.25 4.70 4.57
CA LEU A 226 -14.34 5.82 4.76
C LEU A 226 -13.40 5.55 5.94
N ASP A 227 -13.90 4.96 7.03
CA ASP A 227 -13.08 4.49 8.16
C ASP A 227 -12.05 3.44 7.72
N LEU A 228 -12.45 2.49 6.87
CA LEU A 228 -11.57 1.49 6.30
C LEU A 228 -10.48 2.11 5.40
N GLY A 229 -10.86 3.10 4.58
CA GLY A 229 -9.93 3.89 3.79
C GLY A 229 -8.94 4.66 4.68
N ASN A 230 -9.43 5.26 5.77
CA ASN A 230 -8.62 5.94 6.77
C ASN A 230 -7.63 4.98 7.46
N ASP A 231 -8.04 3.76 7.78
CA ASP A 231 -7.14 2.72 8.29
C ASP A 231 -6.06 2.35 7.25
N ALA A 232 -6.43 2.22 5.98
CA ALA A 232 -5.49 1.94 4.89
C ALA A 232 -4.46 3.06 4.69
N THR A 233 -4.83 4.34 4.90
CA THR A 233 -3.87 5.46 4.79
C THR A 233 -2.72 5.39 5.79
N TRP A 234 -2.91 4.70 6.93
CA TRP A 234 -1.85 4.55 7.94
C TRP A 234 -0.61 3.85 7.37
N LEU A 235 -0.84 2.87 6.50
CA LEU A 235 0.22 2.14 5.82
C LEU A 235 1.07 3.07 4.94
N ALA A 236 0.42 3.94 4.17
CA ALA A 236 1.07 4.92 3.32
C ALA A 236 1.85 5.94 4.16
N LEU A 237 1.26 6.47 5.24
CA LEU A 237 1.92 7.40 6.15
C LEU A 237 3.19 6.79 6.75
N ARG A 238 3.13 5.53 7.21
CA ARG A 238 4.29 4.81 7.74
C ARG A 238 5.40 4.72 6.68
N ASN A 239 5.06 4.27 5.47
CA ASN A 239 6.05 4.06 4.42
C ASN A 239 6.70 5.36 3.94
N TYR A 240 5.91 6.43 3.75
CA TYR A 240 6.46 7.73 3.37
C TYR A 240 7.23 8.42 4.50
N THR A 241 6.88 8.17 5.76
CA THR A 241 7.67 8.64 6.91
C THR A 241 9.04 7.99 6.93
N ILE A 242 9.10 6.66 6.77
CA ILE A 242 10.38 5.91 6.68
C ILE A 242 11.23 6.44 5.51
N LEU A 243 10.62 6.63 4.34
CA LEU A 243 11.31 7.16 3.17
C LEU A 243 11.83 8.60 3.40
N THR A 244 11.05 9.44 4.08
CA THR A 244 11.46 10.80 4.44
C THR A 244 12.65 10.79 5.40
N LEU A 245 12.62 9.94 6.44
CA LEU A 245 13.72 9.78 7.37
C LEU A 245 14.99 9.25 6.69
N LEU A 246 14.84 8.31 5.74
CA LEU A 246 15.95 7.81 4.94
C LEU A 246 16.57 8.93 4.09
N GLY A 247 15.74 9.70 3.37
CA GLY A 247 16.19 10.84 2.58
C GLY A 247 16.92 11.88 3.42
N LEU A 248 16.35 12.21 4.59
CA LEU A 248 16.96 13.15 5.55
C LEU A 248 18.32 12.63 6.05
N GLY A 249 18.39 11.36 6.42
CA GLY A 249 19.64 10.73 6.86
C GLY A 249 20.73 10.79 5.79
N LEU A 250 20.39 10.50 4.53
CA LEU A 250 21.33 10.61 3.40
C LEU A 250 21.84 12.04 3.20
N VAL A 251 20.96 13.04 3.29
CA VAL A 251 21.36 14.45 3.20
C VAL A 251 22.28 14.84 4.36
N LEU A 252 21.93 14.49 5.60
CA LEU A 252 22.73 14.83 6.78
C LEU A 252 24.12 14.21 6.74
N VAL A 253 24.22 12.93 6.38
CA VAL A 253 25.50 12.24 6.22
C VAL A 253 26.32 12.85 5.08
N GLY A 254 25.68 13.13 3.93
CA GLY A 254 26.33 13.78 2.81
C GLY A 254 26.89 15.16 3.15
N LEU A 255 26.10 15.99 3.84
CA LEU A 255 26.53 17.30 4.33
C LEU A 255 27.68 17.19 5.34
N GLY A 256 27.62 16.24 6.27
CA GLY A 256 28.68 15.99 7.24
C GLY A 256 30.02 15.65 6.56
N LEU A 257 30.00 14.80 5.52
CA LEU A 257 31.18 14.46 4.74
C LEU A 257 31.73 15.66 3.96
N VAL A 258 30.86 16.46 3.35
CA VAL A 258 31.25 17.70 2.65
C VAL A 258 31.93 18.67 3.63
N LEU A 259 31.37 18.86 4.83
CA LEU A 259 31.95 19.74 5.86
C LEU A 259 33.29 19.20 6.38
N LEU A 260 33.44 17.89 6.53
CA LEU A 260 34.68 17.25 6.96
C LEU A 260 35.79 17.44 5.91
N GLU A 261 35.46 17.29 4.64
CA GLU A 261 36.39 17.54 3.54
C GLU A 261 36.81 19.02 3.48
N MET A 262 35.87 19.95 3.66
CA MET A 262 36.17 21.38 3.75
C MET A 262 37.12 21.69 4.91
N ARG A 263 36.92 21.06 6.08
CA ARG A 263 37.82 21.20 7.23
C ARG A 263 39.21 20.66 6.96
N GLN A 264 39.32 19.50 6.32
CA GLN A 264 40.62 18.90 5.98
C GLN A 264 41.41 19.77 5.00
N ARG A 265 40.74 20.38 4.01
CA ARG A 265 41.37 21.30 3.05
C ARG A 265 41.76 22.65 3.68
N ALA A 266 41.06 23.07 4.72
CA ALA A 266 41.35 24.31 5.45
C ALA A 266 42.44 24.16 6.54
N ALA A 267 42.86 22.93 6.85
CA ALA A 267 43.98 22.71 7.76
C ALA A 267 45.27 23.24 7.13
N PRO A 268 46.02 24.14 7.79
CA PRO A 268 47.23 24.72 7.24
C PRO A 268 48.26 23.62 6.96
N ALA A 269 48.89 23.66 5.79
CA ALA A 269 50.00 22.76 5.47
C ALA A 269 51.08 22.92 6.55
N ALA A 270 51.54 21.80 7.12
CA ALA A 270 52.59 21.81 8.12
C ALA A 270 53.79 22.60 7.57
N PRO A 271 54.40 23.51 8.35
CA PRO A 271 55.53 24.28 7.89
C PRO A 271 56.61 23.32 7.42
N ALA A 272 57.03 23.46 6.17
CA ALA A 272 58.17 22.71 5.65
C ALA A 272 59.37 23.09 6.51
N ILE A 273 59.85 22.15 7.33
CA ILE A 273 61.08 22.32 8.08
C ILE A 273 62.20 22.33 7.04
N ASP A 274 62.72 23.52 6.75
CA ASP A 274 63.88 23.73 5.91
C ASP A 274 65.12 23.18 6.64
N ASN A 275 65.49 21.94 6.30
CA ASN A 275 66.69 21.29 6.82
C ASN A 275 67.98 21.77 6.11
N GLY A 276 67.92 22.83 5.29
CA GLY A 276 69.00 23.28 4.42
C GLY A 276 70.11 24.13 5.06
N SER A 277 70.15 24.32 6.38
CA SER A 277 71.12 25.23 7.04
C SER A 277 72.18 24.56 7.93
N ALA A 278 72.38 23.24 7.80
CA ALA A 278 73.35 22.49 8.62
C ALA A 278 74.56 21.92 7.85
N GLU A 279 74.96 22.53 6.73
CA GLU A 279 76.30 22.31 6.15
C GLU A 279 77.07 23.63 6.17
N ALA A 280 77.87 23.80 7.23
CA ALA A 280 78.88 24.82 7.41
C ALA A 280 80.26 24.16 7.47
#